data_AF-A0A8T3WZT9-F1
#
_entry.id   AF-A0A8T3WZT9-F1
#
_cell.length_a   1.000
_cell.length_b   1.000
_cell.length_c   1.000
_cell.angle_alpha   90.00
_cell.angle_beta   90.00
_cell.angle_gamma   90.00
#
_symmetry.space_group_name_H-M   'P 1'
#
loop_
_entity.id
_entity.type
_entity.pdbx_description
1 polymer ?
#
loop_
_entity_poly.entity_id
_entity_poly.type
_entity_poly.pdbx_seq_one_letter_code
_entity_poly.pdbx_strand_id
1 'polypeptide(L)'
;MKGTRSFGKHNKIVHIRCRRCGRHSFHERLGKCSACGYPRAKIRKEAWRWKPVNRAARRFIKPKHQKPKTKYIGRQTAKIR
;
A
#
# COMPACT_ATOMS: atom_id res chain seq x y z
N MET A 1 -11.99 29.84 -22.28
CA MET A 1 -12.75 28.83 -23.04
C MET A 1 -12.38 27.44 -22.53
N LYS A 2 -13.35 26.62 -22.11
CA LYS A 2 -13.14 25.23 -21.66
C LYS A 2 -13.29 24.29 -22.87
N GLY A 3 -12.57 23.16 -22.90
CA GLY A 3 -12.69 22.14 -23.96
C GLY A 3 -11.40 21.85 -24.73
N THR A 4 -11.52 21.39 -25.98
CA THR A 4 -10.40 20.93 -26.85
C THR A 4 -9.21 21.89 -26.86
N ARG A 5 -9.47 23.20 -26.99
CA ARG A 5 -8.43 24.24 -27.01
C ARG A 5 -7.61 24.31 -25.72
N SER A 6 -8.19 23.96 -24.57
CA SER A 6 -7.47 23.90 -23.30
C SER A 6 -6.70 22.58 -23.10
N PHE A 7 -7.13 21.47 -23.70
CA PHE A 7 -6.51 20.16 -23.46
C PHE A 7 -5.06 20.07 -23.95
N GLY A 8 -4.70 20.79 -25.03
CA GLY A 8 -3.32 20.84 -25.54
C GLY A 8 -2.29 21.46 -24.58
N LYS A 9 -2.74 22.11 -23.50
CA LYS A 9 -1.86 22.68 -22.46
C LYS A 9 -1.58 21.70 -21.31
N HIS A 10 -2.20 20.52 -21.26
CA HIS A 10 -2.05 19.55 -20.17
C HIS A 10 -0.92 18.54 -20.38
N ASN A 11 0.31 19.04 -20.59
CA ASN A 11 1.47 18.20 -20.91
C ASN A 11 2.34 17.88 -19.68
N LYS A 12 2.02 18.46 -18.52
CA LYS A 12 2.82 18.31 -17.29
C LYS A 12 2.34 17.10 -16.50
N ILE A 13 3.26 16.19 -16.19
CA ILE A 13 3.00 15.03 -15.34
C ILE A 13 3.02 15.48 -13.87
N VAL A 14 1.91 15.27 -13.16
CA VAL A 14 1.78 15.62 -11.73
C VAL A 14 2.06 14.42 -10.83
N HIS A 15 1.72 13.22 -11.32
CA HIS A 15 1.81 11.97 -10.58
C HIS A 15 2.79 10.98 -11.21
N ILE A 16 3.78 10.55 -10.43
CA ILE A 16 4.72 9.50 -10.79
C ILE A 16 4.42 8.19 -10.03
N ARG A 17 5.15 7.13 -10.39
CA ARG A 17 5.02 5.83 -9.75
C ARG A 17 5.56 5.88 -8.32
N CYS A 18 4.74 5.51 -7.34
CA CYS A 18 5.12 5.48 -5.94
C CYS A 18 6.02 4.28 -5.63
N ARG A 19 7.17 4.52 -4.99
CA ARG A 19 8.11 3.48 -4.56
C ARG A 19 7.53 2.45 -3.58
N ARG A 20 6.55 2.83 -2.75
CA ARG A 20 5.94 1.92 -1.76
C ARG A 20 4.83 1.04 -2.35
N CYS A 21 3.91 1.62 -3.12
CA CYS A 21 2.69 0.92 -3.55
C CYS A 21 2.64 0.60 -5.05
N GLY A 22 3.60 1.08 -5.85
CA GLY A 22 3.69 0.81 -7.29
C GLY A 22 2.62 1.46 -8.16
N ARG A 23 1.77 2.34 -7.59
CA ARG A 23 0.75 3.08 -8.35
C ARG A 23 1.29 4.43 -8.85
N HIS A 24 0.78 4.91 -9.98
CA HIS A 24 0.97 6.30 -10.44
C HIS A 24 0.11 7.23 -9.59
N SER A 25 0.60 7.54 -8.40
CA SER A 25 -0.15 8.28 -7.38
C SER A 25 0.76 9.11 -6.48
N PHE A 26 2.07 9.11 -6.72
CA PHE A 26 3.00 9.95 -5.98
C PHE A 26 3.03 11.33 -6.62
N HIS A 27 2.60 12.34 -5.88
CA HIS A 27 2.63 13.72 -6.33
C HIS A 27 4.04 14.27 -6.17
N GLU A 28 4.66 14.70 -7.26
CA GLU A 28 6.06 15.13 -7.27
C GLU A 28 6.28 16.39 -6.42
N ARG A 29 5.51 17.47 -6.68
CA ARG A 29 5.65 18.74 -5.93
C ARG A 29 5.34 18.63 -4.43
N LEU A 30 4.33 17.86 -4.06
CA LEU A 30 3.94 17.68 -2.64
C LEU A 30 4.75 16.59 -1.93
N GLY A 31 5.55 15.83 -2.67
CA GLY A 31 6.31 14.70 -2.14
C GLY A 31 5.45 13.63 -1.46
N LYS A 32 4.17 13.49 -1.83
CA LYS A 32 3.21 12.62 -1.11
C LYS A 32 2.43 11.71 -2.05
N CYS A 33 2.25 10.46 -1.64
CA CYS A 33 1.40 9.52 -2.35
C CYS A 33 -0.07 9.64 -1.93
N SER A 34 -0.95 9.88 -2.90
CA SER A 34 -2.41 9.94 -2.70
C SER A 34 -3.02 8.57 -2.43
N ALA A 35 -2.33 7.46 -2.75
CA ALA A 35 -2.85 6.11 -2.52
C ALA A 35 -2.43 5.55 -1.15
N CYS A 36 -1.14 5.61 -0.82
CA CYS A 36 -0.60 4.95 0.39
C CYS A 36 -0.11 5.92 1.47
N GLY A 37 -0.06 7.22 1.19
CA GLY A 37 0.42 8.23 2.14
C GLY A 37 1.95 8.31 2.30
N TYR A 38 2.75 7.56 1.53
CA TYR A 38 4.21 7.70 1.48
C TYR A 38 4.59 9.19 1.33
N PRO A 39 5.54 9.75 2.11
CA PRO A 39 6.56 9.08 2.95
C PRO A 39 6.13 8.64 4.35
N ARG A 40 4.92 8.98 4.83
CA ARG A 40 4.46 8.64 6.19
C ARG A 40 4.65 7.16 6.49
N ALA A 41 5.08 6.77 7.69
CA ALA A 41 5.32 5.36 8.04
C ALA A 41 4.05 4.49 7.89
N LYS A 42 2.91 4.99 8.41
CA LYS A 42 1.62 4.29 8.33
C LYS A 42 1.04 4.37 6.91
N ILE A 43 0.46 3.25 6.46
CA ILE A 43 -0.32 3.23 5.21
C ILE A 43 -1.61 4.00 5.43
N ARG A 44 -1.90 4.93 4.53
CA ARG A 44 -3.17 5.67 4.52
C ARG A 44 -4.34 4.68 4.35
N LYS A 45 -5.21 4.63 5.35
CA LYS A 45 -6.43 3.80 5.37
C LYS A 45 -7.57 4.66 5.91
N GLU A 46 -8.57 4.90 5.08
CA GLU A 46 -9.82 5.55 5.47
C GLU A 46 -10.92 4.50 5.68
N ALA A 47 -11.84 4.75 6.63
CA ALA A 47 -12.92 3.81 6.95
C ALA A 47 -13.83 3.53 5.74
N TRP A 48 -14.12 4.54 4.93
CA TRP A 48 -14.93 4.41 3.71
C TRP A 48 -14.22 3.66 2.57
N ARG A 49 -12.90 3.48 2.65
CA ARG A 49 -12.09 2.86 1.59
C ARG A 49 -11.92 1.36 1.84
N TRP A 50 -12.91 0.58 1.42
CA TRP A 50 -12.93 -0.88 1.60
C TRP A 50 -11.84 -1.64 0.84
N LYS A 51 -11.41 -1.16 -0.34
CA LYS A 51 -10.37 -1.84 -1.15
C LYS A 51 -8.94 -1.52 -0.66
N PRO A 52 -8.08 -2.53 -0.44
CA PRO A 52 -6.73 -2.31 0.06
C PRO A 52 -5.82 -1.55 -0.94
N VAL A 53 -4.82 -0.87 -0.37
CA VAL A 53 -3.84 -0.10 -1.17
C VAL A 53 -2.87 -1.01 -1.92
N ASN A 54 -2.50 -2.14 -1.33
CA ASN A 54 -1.51 -3.06 -1.90
C ASN A 54 -2.17 -3.92 -2.99
N ARG A 55 -1.56 -3.99 -4.18
CA ARG A 55 -2.02 -4.86 -5.28
C ARG A 55 -1.89 -6.35 -4.93
N ALA A 56 -0.92 -6.73 -4.09
CA ALA A 56 -0.76 -8.09 -3.59
C ALA A 56 -2.00 -8.57 -2.81
N ALA A 57 -2.65 -7.70 -2.04
CA ALA A 57 -3.88 -8.02 -1.31
C ALA A 57 -5.12 -8.14 -2.21
N ARG A 58 -5.02 -7.83 -3.51
CA ARG A 58 -6.10 -7.99 -4.50
C ARG A 58 -5.93 -9.19 -5.41
N ARG A 59 -4.76 -9.81 -5.39
CA ARG A 59 -4.47 -11.00 -6.20
C ARG A 59 -4.80 -12.22 -5.35
N PHE A 60 -5.55 -13.18 -5.89
CA PHE A 60 -5.70 -14.54 -5.35
C PHE A 60 -4.38 -15.35 -5.38
N ILE A 61 -3.22 -14.69 -5.43
CA ILE A 61 -1.93 -15.35 -5.33
C ILE A 61 -1.74 -15.68 -3.85
N LYS A 62 -1.90 -16.95 -3.51
CA LYS A 62 -1.59 -17.47 -2.18
C LYS A 62 -0.16 -17.04 -1.84
N PRO A 63 0.10 -16.42 -0.67
CA PRO A 63 1.48 -16.21 -0.23
C PRO A 63 2.17 -17.58 -0.17
N LYS A 64 3.31 -17.72 -0.89
CA LYS A 64 4.04 -19.00 -1.06
C LYS A 64 4.50 -19.63 0.26
N HIS A 65 4.48 -18.88 1.36
CA HIS A 65 4.96 -19.34 2.65
C HIS A 65 4.19 -18.65 3.78
N GLN A 66 3.03 -19.21 4.16
CA GLN A 66 2.43 -18.91 5.46
C GLN A 66 3.05 -19.88 6.45
N LYS A 67 4.07 -19.42 7.21
CA LYS A 67 4.53 -20.23 8.34
C LYS A 67 3.34 -20.39 9.30
N PRO A 68 2.93 -21.61 9.66
CA PRO A 68 2.02 -21.78 10.78
C PRO A 68 2.68 -21.11 11.97
N LYS A 69 1.91 -20.31 12.72
CA LYS A 69 2.33 -19.87 14.06
C LYS A 69 2.35 -21.14 14.90
N THR A 70 3.45 -21.88 14.91
CA THR A 70 3.68 -22.88 15.95
C THR A 70 3.60 -22.10 17.25
N LYS A 71 2.51 -22.30 17.98
CA LYS A 71 2.36 -21.78 19.32
C LYS A 71 3.62 -22.23 20.07
N TYR A 72 4.30 -21.31 20.72
CA TYR A 72 5.07 -21.65 21.90
C TYR A 72 4.08 -22.34 22.86
N ILE A 73 3.99 -23.66 22.79
CA ILE A 73 3.43 -24.46 23.86
C ILE A 73 4.53 -24.43 24.91
N GLY A 74 4.29 -23.65 25.95
CA GLY A 74 5.28 -23.34 26.96
C GLY A 74 5.90 -24.59 27.57
N ARG A 75 7.18 -24.43 27.94
CA ARG A 75 7.81 -25.03 29.11
C ARG A 75 6.77 -25.36 30.19
N GLN A 76 6.58 -26.64 30.48
CA GLN A 76 6.00 -27.22 31.70
C GLN A 76 6.05 -28.73 31.44
N THR A 77 7.13 -29.45 31.77
CA THR A 77 7.29 -30.07 33.09
C THR A 77 8.77 -30.28 33.44
N ALA A 78 9.36 -29.29 34.12
CA ALA A 78 10.36 -29.61 35.15
C ALA A 78 9.58 -29.78 36.46
N LYS A 79 9.20 -31.03 36.76
CA LYS A 79 8.79 -31.52 38.08
C LYS A 79 9.47 -32.89 38.19
N ILE A 80 10.64 -32.97 38.83
CA ILE A 80 10.76 -33.46 40.21
C ILE A 80 9.93 -34.74 40.39
N ARG A 81 10.47 -35.88 39.92
CA ARG A 81 10.81 -37.06 40.72
C ARG A 81 11.55 -38.07 39.83
#